data_AF-A0A562QGY8-F1
#
_entry.id   AF-A0A562QGY8-F1
#
_cell.length_a   1.000
_cell.length_b   1.000
_cell.length_c   1.000
_cell.angle_alpha   90.00
_cell.angle_beta   90.00
_cell.angle_gamma   90.00
#
_symmetry.space_group_name_H-M   'P 1'
#
loop_
_entity.id
_entity.type
_entity.pdbx_description
1 polymer ?
#
loop_
_entity_poly.entity_id
_entity_poly.type
_entity_poly.pdbx_seq_one_letter_code
_entity_poly.pdbx_strand_id
1 'polypeptide(L)' 'MSESFKYLLIVLAVIGQLSGIVLSFIKLEWALMMFSVYGIALIVLLVVFILDRKKEKKEEINYDDCDY' A
#
# COMPACT_ATOMS: atom_id res chain seq x y z
N MET A 1 5.48 -5.92 -11.27
CA MET A 1 4.51 -4.81 -11.39
C MET A 1 5.31 -3.57 -11.79
N SER A 2 4.85 -2.68 -12.70
CA SER A 2 5.71 -1.55 -13.11
C SER A 2 5.98 -0.62 -11.93
N GLU A 3 7.21 -0.10 -11.82
CA GLU A 3 7.65 0.72 -10.68
C GLU A 3 6.78 1.96 -10.47
N SER A 4 6.22 2.50 -11.55
CA SER A 4 5.28 3.62 -11.53
C SER A 4 4.02 3.32 -10.71
N PHE A 5 3.53 2.08 -10.70
CA PHE A 5 2.34 1.70 -9.95
C PHE A 5 2.60 1.66 -8.43
N LYS A 6 3.81 1.25 -8.02
CA LYS A 6 4.25 1.28 -6.61
C LYS A 6 4.34 2.72 -6.11
N TYR A 7 4.96 3.61 -6.88
CA TYR A 7 5.04 5.03 -6.53
C TYR A 7 3.66 5.67 -6.43
N LEU A 8 2.74 5.35 -7.34
CA LEU A 8 1.38 5.87 -7.31
C LEU A 8 0.63 5.42 -6.04
N LEU A 9 0.77 4.15 -5.64
CA LEU A 9 0.22 3.61 -4.39
C LEU A 9 0.80 4.32 -3.15
N ILE A 10 2.11 4.55 -3.11
CA ILE A 10 2.76 5.27 -2.01
C ILE A 10 2.26 6.72 -1.93
N VAL A 11 2.21 7.43 -3.06
CA VAL A 11 1.74 8.82 -3.11
C VAL A 11 0.28 8.92 -2.67
N LEU A 12 -0.57 7.98 -3.11
CA LEU A 12 -1.97 7.92 -2.70
C LEU A 12 -2.11 7.67 -1.19
N ALA A 13 -1.26 6.80 -0.62
CA ALA A 13 -1.23 6.53 0.82
C ALA A 13 -0.81 7.76 1.64
N VAL A 14 0.21 8.50 1.17
CA VAL A 14 0.70 9.72 1.82
C VAL A 14 -0.36 10.83 1.76
N ILE A 15 -1.02 11.02 0.62
CA ILE A 15 -2.12 12.00 0.47
C ILE A 15 -3.32 11.60 1.34
N GLY A 16 -3.66 10.31 1.40
CA GLY A 16 -4.70 9.78 2.29
C GLY A 16 -4.39 10.04 3.77
N GLN A 17 -3.12 9.92 4.15
CA GLN A 17 -2.67 10.18 5.52
C GLN A 17 -2.78 11.66 5.89
N LEU A 18 -2.28 12.54 5.02
CA LEU A 18 -2.35 13.99 5.20
C LEU A 18 -3.80 14.49 5.27
N SER A 19 -4.66 14.00 4.37
CA SER A 19 -6.08 14.36 4.38
C SER A 19 -6.81 13.83 5.62
N GLY A 20 -6.49 12.62 6.10
CA GLY A 20 -7.02 12.08 7.35
C GLY A 20 -6.64 12.92 8.58
N ILE A 21 -5.40 13.38 8.67
CA ILE A 21 -4.93 14.26 9.77
C ILE A 21 -5.66 15.61 9.72
N VAL A 22 -5.81 16.21 8.53
CA VAL A 22 -6.50 17.51 8.37
C VAL A 22 -8.00 17.39 8.71
N LEU A 23 -8.67 16.32 8.28
CA LEU A 23 -10.07 16.07 8.64
C LEU A 23 -10.25 15.79 10.14
N SER A 24 -9.22 15.24 10.80
CA SER A 24 -9.26 14.92 12.23
C SER A 24 -9.41 16.16 13.13
N PHE A 25 -9.02 17.33 12.64
CA PHE A 25 -9.16 18.61 13.35
C PHE A 25 -10.56 19.22 13.27
N ILE A 26 -11.43 18.74 12.38
CA ILE A 26 -12.76 19.33 12.15
C ILE A 26 -13.83 18.65 13.02
N LYS A 27 -13.86 17.31 13.09
CA LYS A 27 -14.79 16.55 13.93
C LYS A 27 -14.21 15.19 14.36
N LEU A 28 -14.15 14.95 15.68
CA LEU A 28 -13.60 13.73 16.27
C LEU A 28 -14.32 12.44 15.82
N GLU A 29 -15.64 12.49 15.63
CA GLU A 29 -16.42 11.33 15.17
C GLU A 29 -16.06 10.92 13.73
N TRP A 30 -15.90 11.91 12.84
CA TRP A 30 -15.47 11.68 11.46
C TRP A 30 -14.00 11.30 11.40
N ALA A 31 -13.19 11.84 12.30
CA ALA A 31 -11.79 11.49 12.45
C ALA A 31 -11.60 10.00 12.72
N LEU A 32 -12.35 9.44 13.68
CA LEU A 32 -12.21 8.06 14.12
C LEU A 32 -12.65 7.06 13.04
N MET A 33 -13.70 7.42 12.28
CA MET A 33 -14.14 6.66 11.11
C MET A 33 -13.10 6.71 9.98
N MET A 34 -12.57 7.91 9.66
CA MET A 34 -11.51 8.07 8.67
C MET A 34 -10.21 7.36 9.06
N PHE A 35 -9.85 7.39 10.35
CA PHE A 35 -8.65 6.72 10.86
C PHE A 35 -8.76 5.20 10.77
N SER A 36 -9.95 4.64 11.00
CA SER A 36 -10.19 3.20 10.81
C SER A 36 -10.07 2.80 9.34
N VAL A 37 -10.64 3.58 8.42
CA VAL A 37 -10.52 3.35 6.97
C VAL A 37 -9.06 3.47 6.52
N TYR A 38 -8.35 4.47 7.05
CA TYR A 38 -6.93 4.67 6.79
C TYR A 38 -6.08 3.49 7.30
N GLY A 39 -6.36 3.00 8.51
CA GLY A 39 -5.69 1.83 9.08
C GLY A 39 -5.88 0.57 8.22
N ILE A 40 -7.09 0.33 7.71
CA ILE A 40 -7.38 -0.77 6.79
C ILE A 40 -6.63 -0.59 5.47
N ALA A 41 -6.62 0.62 4.91
CA ALA A 41 -5.89 0.93 3.68
C ALA A 41 -4.38 0.67 3.83
N LEU A 42 -3.79 1.01 4.97
CA LEU A 42 -2.39 0.69 5.28
C LEU A 42 -2.12 -0.82 5.34
N ILE A 43 -3.01 -1.60 5.97
CA ILE A 43 -2.87 -3.06 6.03
C ILE A 43 -2.91 -3.65 4.62
N VAL A 44 -3.86 -3.20 3.78
CA VAL A 44 -3.94 -3.65 2.38
C VAL A 44 -2.66 -3.29 1.62
N LEU A 45 -2.13 -2.10 1.82
CA LEU A 45 -0.91 -1.64 1.15
C LEU A 45 0.32 -2.47 1.58
N LEU A 46 0.42 -2.83 2.86
CA LEU A 46 1.43 -3.76 3.37
C LEU A 46 1.31 -5.14 2.74
N VAL A 47 0.09 -5.69 2.65
CA VAL A 47 -0.15 -7.00 2.02
C VAL A 47 0.24 -6.98 0.54
N VAL A 48 -0.11 -5.93 -0.20
CA VAL A 48 0.29 -5.74 -1.60
C VAL A 48 1.81 -5.71 -1.72
N PHE A 49 2.50 -4.96 -0.85
CA PHE A 49 3.96 -4.93 -0.84
C PHE A 49 4.59 -6.30 -0.56
N ILE A 50 4.05 -7.05 0.40
CA ILE A 50 4.53 -8.39 0.75
C ILE A 50 4.29 -9.37 -0.42
N LEU A 51 3.13 -9.31 -1.07
CA LEU A 51 2.83 -10.15 -2.22
C LEU A 51 3.72 -9.82 -3.42
N ASP A 52 3.99 -8.54 -3.67
CA ASP A 52 4.86 -8.13 -4.76
C ASP A 52 6.31 -8.59 -4.52
N ARG A 53 6.81 -8.49 -3.28
CA ARG A 53 8.11 -9.05 -2.87
C ARG A 53 8.18 -10.57 -3.00
N LYS A 54 7.08 -11.29 -2.72
CA LYS A 54 6.99 -12.74 -2.95
C LYS A 54 6.92 -13.07 -4.44
N LYS A 55 6.28 -12.24 -5.25
CA LYS A 55 6.17 -12.44 -6.69
C LYS A 55 7.52 -12.25 -7.39
N GLU A 56 8.27 -11.21 -7.04
CA GLU A 56 9.66 -11.01 -7.52
C GLU A 56 10.52 -12.24 -7.23
N LYS A 57 10.50 -12.73 -5.98
CA LYS A 57 11.23 -13.96 -5.62
C LYS A 57 10.76 -15.20 -6.38
N LYS A 58 9.47 -15.27 -6.74
CA LYS A 58 8.93 -16.40 -7.49
C LYS A 58 9.26 -16.32 -8.98
N GLU A 59 9.36 -15.13 -9.55
CA GLU A 59 9.83 -14.91 -10.92
C GLU A 59 11.33 -15.23 -11.05
N GLU A 60 12.17 -14.91 -10.06
CA GLU A 60 13.57 -15.37 -10.02
C GLU A 60 13.70 -16.90 -10.01
N ILE A 61 12.94 -17.60 -9.15
CA ILE A 61 13.01 -19.07 -9.05
C ILE A 61 12.54 -19.77 -10.34
N ASN A 62 11.58 -19.18 -11.06
CA ASN A 62 11.06 -19.77 -12.30
C ASN A 62 12.01 -19.56 -13.50
N TYR A 63 12.85 -18.51 -13.45
CA TYR A 63 13.88 -18.29 -14.47
C TYR A 63 15.12 -19.18 -14.27
N ASP A 64 15.36 -19.66 -13.05
CA ASP A 64 16.47 -20.56 -12.70
C ASP A 64 16.23 -22.02 -13.15
N ASP A 65 14.98 -22.40 -13.42
CA ASP A 65 14.61 -23.68 -14.06
C ASP A 65 14.69 -23.61 -15.61
N CYS A 66 15.04 -22.45 -16.19
CA CYS A 66 15.22 -22.26 -17.63
C CYS A 66 16.71 -22.28 -18.05
N ASP A 67 17.57 -22.94 -17.28
CA ASP A 67 18.92 -23.27 -17.73
C ASP A 67 18.93 -24.68 -18.38
N TYR A 68 18.98 -24.67 -19.72
CA TYR A 68 19.11 -25.76 -20.73
C TYR A 68 17.87 -26.49 -21.27
#